data_AF-A0A3S9P9H1-F1
#
_entry.id   AF-A0A3S9P9H1-F1
#
_cell.length_a   1.000
_cell.length_b   1.000
_cell.length_c   1.000
_cell.angle_alpha   90.00
_cell.angle_beta   90.00
_cell.angle_gamma   90.00
#
_symmetry.space_group_name_H-M   'P 1'
#
loop_
_entity.id
_entity.type
_entity.pdbx_description
1 polymer ?
#
loop_
_entity_poly.entity_id
_entity_poly.type
_entity_poly.pdbx_seq_one_letter_code
_entity_poly.pdbx_strand_id
1 'polypeptide(L)'
;MKTLFTILFLISVQFSSFSQHVIVDNKGGENTDYLNLQTAINNANHGDSIIVRPSDVSYGEVAISKHIVLLSEDIVLKNEKLNTTRIEKLILENISYDKSDASNSTICGFEIHKLEAISDPDNAVRNITFAKNKLKRKPQIKDIKTWIITQNTRIH
;
A
#
# COMPACT_ATOMS: atom_id res chain seq x y z
N MET A 1 -12.18 -46.25 1.87
CA MET A 1 -11.15 -45.61 1.02
C MET A 1 -11.61 -44.28 0.41
N LYS A 2 -12.84 -44.16 -0.11
CA LYS A 2 -13.36 -42.91 -0.69
C LYS A 2 -13.40 -41.72 0.30
N THR A 3 -13.76 -41.98 1.55
CA THR A 3 -13.83 -40.97 2.62
C THR A 3 -12.46 -40.42 3.05
N LEU A 4 -11.40 -41.22 2.98
CA LEU A 4 -10.03 -40.78 3.31
C LEU A 4 -9.51 -39.77 2.27
N PHE A 5 -9.79 -40.02 0.99
CA PHE A 5 -9.37 -39.13 -0.10
C PHE A 5 -10.07 -37.77 -0.01
N THR A 6 -11.35 -37.75 0.38
CA THR A 6 -12.10 -36.50 0.58
C THR A 6 -11.55 -35.68 1.75
N ILE A 7 -11.17 -36.32 2.86
CA ILE A 7 -10.58 -35.64 4.02
C ILE A 7 -9.19 -35.08 3.68
N LEU A 8 -8.37 -35.84 2.95
CA LEU A 8 -7.03 -35.40 2.54
C LEU A 8 -7.09 -34.20 1.59
N PHE A 9 -8.06 -34.18 0.67
CA PHE A 9 -8.30 -33.05 -0.23
C PHE A 9 -8.72 -31.79 0.54
N LEU A 10 -9.64 -31.90 1.51
CA LEU A 10 -10.07 -30.75 2.33
C LEU A 10 -8.94 -30.16 3.19
N ILE A 11 -8.04 -30.99 3.74
CA ILE A 11 -6.90 -30.51 4.53
C ILE A 11 -5.90 -29.73 3.65
N SER A 12 -5.71 -30.12 2.39
CA SER A 12 -4.78 -29.43 1.48
C SER A 12 -5.20 -28.01 1.10
N VAL A 13 -6.51 -27.69 1.15
CA VAL A 13 -7.05 -26.37 0.79
C VAL A 13 -6.88 -25.33 1.91
N GLN A 14 -6.56 -25.75 3.15
CA GLN A 14 -6.48 -24.84 4.30
C GLN A 14 -5.13 -24.11 4.45
N PHE A 15 -4.10 -24.49 3.70
CA PHE A 15 -2.76 -23.88 3.84
C PHE A 15 -2.56 -22.59 3.02
N SER A 16 -3.56 -22.13 2.28
CA SER A 16 -3.37 -21.11 1.24
C SER A 16 -3.76 -19.68 1.63
N SER A 17 -4.01 -19.36 2.91
CA SER A 17 -4.63 -18.07 3.26
C SER A 17 -4.10 -17.43 4.53
N PHE A 18 -2.78 -17.38 4.69
CA PHE A 18 -2.16 -16.42 5.60
C PHE A 18 -1.87 -15.14 4.83
N SER A 19 -2.51 -14.04 5.22
CA SER A 19 -2.10 -12.71 4.76
C SER A 19 -0.67 -12.46 5.24
N GLN A 20 0.28 -12.48 4.32
CA GLN A 20 1.68 -12.20 4.61
C GLN A 20 1.85 -10.68 4.72
N HIS A 21 2.49 -10.24 5.79
CA HIS A 21 2.98 -8.87 5.86
C HIS A 21 4.38 -8.84 5.26
N VAL A 22 4.61 -7.85 4.41
CA VAL A 22 5.90 -7.62 3.76
C VAL A 22 6.55 -6.40 4.40
N ILE A 23 7.81 -6.53 4.82
CA ILE A 23 8.57 -5.45 5.45
C ILE A 23 9.54 -4.82 4.45
N VAL A 24 9.47 -3.50 4.31
CA VAL A 24 10.30 -2.71 3.38
C VAL A 24 11.17 -1.71 4.13
N ASP A 25 12.47 -1.77 3.91
CA ASP A 25 13.47 -0.87 4.50
C ASP A 25 14.54 -0.51 3.46
N ASN A 26 14.58 0.75 3.03
CA ASN A 26 15.51 1.20 1.99
C ASN A 26 16.96 1.38 2.47
N LYS A 27 17.22 1.22 3.77
CA LYS A 27 18.59 1.20 4.34
C LYS A 27 19.13 -0.21 4.48
N GLY A 28 18.26 -1.21 4.42
CA GLY A 28 18.55 -2.57 4.83
C GLY A 28 18.61 -2.69 6.36
N GLY A 29 18.14 -3.82 6.85
CA GLY A 29 18.08 -4.13 8.27
C GLY A 29 17.64 -5.57 8.51
N GLU A 30 17.67 -6.02 9.75
CA GLU A 30 17.18 -7.34 10.11
C GLU A 30 15.70 -7.50 9.76
N ASN A 31 15.29 -8.68 9.29
CA ASN A 31 13.91 -9.00 8.90
C ASN A 31 13.33 -8.06 7.82
N THR A 32 14.16 -7.60 6.87
CA THR A 32 13.72 -6.83 5.72
C THR A 32 13.48 -7.76 4.54
N ASP A 33 12.28 -7.74 3.96
CA ASP A 33 11.96 -8.55 2.79
C ASP A 33 12.37 -7.85 1.48
N TYR A 34 12.21 -6.52 1.42
CA TYR A 34 12.56 -5.73 0.25
C TYR A 34 13.30 -4.44 0.63
N LEU A 35 14.31 -4.09 -0.16
CA LEU A 35 15.02 -2.80 -0.09
C LEU A 35 14.33 -1.70 -0.91
N ASN A 36 13.37 -2.07 -1.77
CA ASN A 36 12.70 -1.16 -2.68
C ASN A 36 11.18 -1.32 -2.57
N LEU A 37 10.48 -0.22 -2.29
CA LEU A 37 9.03 -0.22 -2.09
C LEU A 37 8.26 -0.58 -3.37
N GLN A 38 8.70 -0.12 -4.54
CA GLN A 38 8.06 -0.49 -5.80
C GLN A 38 8.19 -2.00 -6.05
N THR A 39 9.36 -2.59 -5.78
CA THR A 39 9.56 -4.03 -5.92
C THR A 39 8.63 -4.81 -4.98
N ALA A 40 8.46 -4.36 -3.73
CA ALA A 40 7.51 -4.98 -2.80
C ALA A 40 6.07 -4.93 -3.33
N ILE A 41 5.62 -3.77 -3.81
CA ILE A 41 4.27 -3.58 -4.38
C ILE A 41 4.07 -4.47 -5.62
N ASN A 42 5.07 -4.56 -6.49
CA ASN A 42 5.00 -5.38 -7.69
C ASN A 42 4.83 -6.87 -7.36
N ASN A 43 5.48 -7.36 -6.29
CA ASN A 43 5.41 -8.76 -5.87
C ASN A 43 4.24 -9.09 -4.94
N ALA A 44 3.64 -8.08 -4.29
CA ALA A 44 2.48 -8.27 -3.42
C ALA A 44 1.26 -8.80 -4.19
N ASN A 45 0.45 -9.63 -3.55
CA ASN A 45 -0.86 -10.05 -4.04
C ASN A 45 -1.92 -8.98 -3.71
N HIS A 46 -3.09 -9.10 -4.35
CA HIS A 46 -4.23 -8.24 -4.01
C HIS A 46 -4.64 -8.44 -2.55
N GLY A 47 -4.68 -7.33 -1.79
CA GLY A 47 -5.06 -7.30 -0.38
C GLY A 47 -3.90 -7.51 0.60
N ASP A 48 -2.67 -7.72 0.12
CA ASP A 48 -1.51 -7.87 1.00
C ASP A 48 -1.19 -6.56 1.75
N SER A 49 -0.59 -6.72 2.92
CA SER A 49 -0.13 -5.62 3.75
C SER A 49 1.37 -5.40 3.58
N ILE A 50 1.75 -4.16 3.30
CA ILE A 50 3.14 -3.74 3.18
C ILE A 50 3.44 -2.75 4.31
N ILE A 51 4.36 -3.13 5.18
CA ILE A 51 4.85 -2.32 6.30
C ILE A 51 6.16 -1.69 5.88
N VAL A 52 6.22 -0.35 5.91
CA VAL A 52 7.37 0.42 5.45
C VAL A 52 8.06 1.08 6.63
N ARG A 53 9.37 0.84 6.78
CA ARG A 53 10.13 1.41 7.88
C ARG A 53 10.43 2.91 7.69
N PRO A 54 10.46 3.68 8.78
CA PRO A 54 11.02 5.02 8.82
C PRO A 54 12.43 5.12 8.23
N SER A 55 12.64 6.14 7.39
CA SER A 55 13.95 6.42 6.78
C SER A 55 14.14 7.93 6.57
N ASP A 56 15.38 8.38 6.61
CA ASP A 56 15.77 9.75 6.22
C ASP A 56 15.86 9.89 4.69
N VAL A 57 16.06 8.78 3.98
CA VAL A 57 16.05 8.69 2.53
C VAL A 57 14.63 8.39 2.04
N SER A 58 14.19 9.12 1.03
CA SER A 58 12.89 8.90 0.39
C SER A 58 12.81 7.52 -0.26
N TYR A 59 11.63 6.91 -0.25
CA TYR A 59 11.33 5.70 -1.04
C TYR A 59 11.12 5.98 -2.53
N GLY A 60 11.21 7.26 -2.94
CA GLY A 60 11.17 7.68 -4.34
C GLY A 60 9.75 7.78 -4.90
N GLU A 61 9.64 7.51 -6.20
CA GLU A 61 8.36 7.43 -6.92
C GLU A 61 7.82 6.01 -6.84
N VAL A 62 6.53 5.90 -6.47
CA VAL A 62 5.85 4.64 -6.21
C VAL A 62 4.48 4.66 -6.88
N ALA A 63 4.21 3.65 -7.69
CA ALA A 63 2.93 3.39 -8.31
C ALA A 63 2.25 2.18 -7.68
N ILE A 64 1.00 2.38 -7.25
CA ILE A 64 0.10 1.33 -6.78
C ILE A 64 -0.85 1.02 -7.93
N SER A 65 -0.76 -0.21 -8.43
CA SER A 65 -1.57 -0.74 -9.54
C SER A 65 -2.47 -1.89 -9.12
N LYS A 66 -2.55 -2.20 -7.83
CA LYS A 66 -3.38 -3.27 -7.26
C LYS A 66 -3.86 -2.89 -5.87
N HIS A 67 -4.93 -3.51 -5.39
CA HIS A 67 -5.42 -3.35 -4.02
C HIS A 67 -4.33 -3.75 -3.01
N ILE A 68 -3.85 -2.81 -2.19
CA ILE A 68 -2.87 -3.06 -1.12
C ILE A 68 -3.20 -2.30 0.16
N VAL A 69 -2.69 -2.80 1.28
CA VAL A 69 -2.68 -2.08 2.57
C VAL A 69 -1.26 -1.60 2.84
N LEU A 70 -0.99 -0.33 2.54
CA LEU A 70 0.30 0.31 2.70
C LEU A 70 0.34 1.09 4.03
N LEU A 71 1.19 0.64 4.95
CA LEU A 71 1.29 1.18 6.31
C LEU A 71 2.73 1.58 6.60
N SER A 72 2.92 2.74 7.21
CA SER A 72 4.19 3.08 7.84
C SER A 72 4.32 2.36 9.20
N GLU A 73 5.52 1.87 9.52
CA GLU A 73 5.80 1.09 10.73
C GLU A 73 5.55 1.91 12.02
N ASP A 74 5.74 3.23 11.98
CA ASP A 74 5.44 4.14 13.10
C ASP A 74 3.96 4.10 13.52
N ILE A 75 3.04 3.97 12.57
CA ILE A 75 1.61 3.80 12.81
C ILE A 75 1.32 2.43 13.43
N VAL A 76 1.96 1.37 12.93
CA VAL A 76 1.77 0.00 13.42
C VAL A 76 2.26 -0.13 14.87
N LEU A 77 3.44 0.42 15.16
CA LEU A 77 4.05 0.37 16.49
C LEU A 77 3.53 1.46 17.45
N LYS A 78 2.69 2.39 16.97
CA LYS A 78 2.21 3.57 17.72
C LYS A 78 3.36 4.40 18.31
N ASN A 79 4.46 4.51 17.58
CA ASN A 79 5.67 5.18 18.04
C ASN A 79 5.85 6.54 17.34
N GLU A 80 5.41 7.61 17.98
CA GLU A 80 5.39 8.96 17.42
C GLU A 80 6.78 9.63 17.30
N LYS A 81 7.86 8.95 17.74
CA LYS A 81 9.23 9.51 17.75
C LYS A 81 10.10 9.07 16.58
N LEU A 82 9.62 8.20 15.70
CA LEU A 82 10.40 7.72 14.57
C LEU A 82 10.48 8.79 13.45
N ASN A 83 11.50 8.66 12.60
CA ASN A 83 11.59 9.46 11.38
C ASN A 83 10.32 9.28 10.54
N THR A 84 9.97 10.28 9.73
CA THR A 84 8.83 10.17 8.82
C THR A 84 9.15 9.25 7.65
N THR A 85 8.30 8.27 7.38
CA THR A 85 8.39 7.47 6.16
C THR A 85 7.97 8.30 4.97
N ARG A 86 8.93 8.66 4.10
CA ARG A 86 8.72 9.63 3.01
C ARG A 86 8.62 8.97 1.64
N ILE A 87 7.60 9.36 0.88
CA ILE A 87 7.39 9.01 -0.52
C ILE A 87 7.40 10.30 -1.35
N GLU A 88 8.26 10.36 -2.36
CA GLU A 88 8.40 11.57 -3.20
C GLU A 88 7.18 11.75 -4.11
N LYS A 89 6.70 10.65 -4.69
CA LYS A 89 5.51 10.67 -5.53
C LYS A 89 4.76 9.35 -5.36
N LEU A 90 3.50 9.45 -4.98
CA LEU A 90 2.58 8.32 -4.92
C LEU A 90 1.58 8.43 -6.06
N ILE A 91 1.51 7.39 -6.88
CA ILE A 91 0.58 7.27 -8.01
C ILE A 91 -0.39 6.14 -7.69
N LEU A 92 -1.68 6.41 -7.76
CA LEU A 92 -2.72 5.39 -7.72
C LEU A 92 -3.28 5.18 -9.13
N GLU A 93 -3.23 3.95 -9.62
CA GLU A 93 -3.63 3.63 -10.99
C GLU A 93 -4.96 2.87 -11.03
N ASN A 94 -5.81 3.21 -12.00
CA ASN A 94 -6.94 2.37 -12.39
C ASN A 94 -7.07 2.42 -13.92
N ILE A 95 -6.29 1.58 -14.60
CA ILE A 95 -6.14 1.55 -16.06
C ILE A 95 -6.58 0.16 -16.55
N SER A 96 -7.69 0.14 -17.28
CA SER A 96 -8.36 -1.10 -17.72
C SER A 96 -7.47 -1.93 -18.64
N TYR A 97 -6.70 -1.27 -19.51
CA TYR A 97 -5.81 -1.94 -20.47
C TYR A 97 -4.67 -2.69 -19.77
N ASP A 98 -4.07 -2.07 -18.76
CA ASP A 98 -2.95 -2.63 -17.99
C ASP A 98 -3.41 -3.55 -16.85
N LYS A 99 -4.73 -3.74 -16.70
CA LYS A 99 -5.37 -4.45 -15.59
C LYS A 99 -4.90 -3.93 -14.23
N SER A 100 -4.63 -2.63 -14.13
CA SER A 100 -4.28 -1.98 -12.87
C SER A 100 -5.54 -1.50 -12.18
N ASP A 101 -5.64 -1.78 -10.88
CA ASP A 101 -6.71 -1.27 -10.02
C ASP A 101 -6.22 -1.10 -8.58
N ALA A 102 -5.84 0.13 -8.24
CA ALA A 102 -5.47 0.56 -6.90
C ALA A 102 -6.68 0.72 -5.97
N SER A 103 -7.92 0.57 -6.46
CA SER A 103 -9.11 0.80 -5.67
C SER A 103 -9.16 -0.09 -4.43
N ASN A 104 -9.85 0.39 -3.40
CA ASN A 104 -9.95 -0.24 -2.07
C ASN A 104 -8.64 -0.25 -1.27
N SER A 105 -7.55 0.33 -1.79
CA SER A 105 -6.28 0.40 -1.06
C SER A 105 -6.36 1.30 0.17
N THR A 106 -5.53 0.97 1.15
CA THR A 106 -5.30 1.79 2.35
C THR A 106 -3.89 2.34 2.32
N ILE A 107 -3.74 3.66 2.52
CA ILE A 107 -2.44 4.34 2.61
C ILE A 107 -2.42 5.15 3.90
N CYS A 108 -1.52 4.77 4.82
CA CYS A 108 -1.51 5.33 6.16
C CYS A 108 -0.12 5.60 6.74
N GLY A 109 0.10 6.81 7.26
CA GLY A 109 1.30 7.17 8.03
C GLY A 109 2.47 7.71 7.23
N PHE A 110 2.26 8.19 6.01
CA PHE A 110 3.35 8.63 5.13
C PHE A 110 3.46 10.15 5.03
N GLU A 111 4.68 10.63 4.88
CA GLU A 111 4.92 11.95 4.28
C GLU A 111 4.97 11.81 2.76
N ILE A 112 3.98 12.38 2.08
CA ILE A 112 3.81 12.28 0.63
C ILE A 112 3.99 13.67 0.02
N HIS A 113 5.02 13.81 -0.80
CA HIS A 113 5.32 15.08 -1.45
C HIS A 113 4.37 15.38 -2.61
N LYS A 114 4.09 14.37 -3.45
CA LYS A 114 3.16 14.47 -4.57
C LYS A 114 2.22 13.27 -4.57
N LEU A 115 0.92 13.52 -4.68
CA LEU A 115 -0.11 12.49 -4.82
C LEU A 115 -0.85 12.68 -6.14
N GLU A 116 -0.89 11.64 -6.95
CA GLU A 116 -1.57 11.58 -8.25
C GLU A 116 -2.49 10.36 -8.31
N ALA A 117 -3.59 10.50 -9.04
CA ALA A 117 -4.38 9.36 -9.48
C ALA A 117 -4.47 9.37 -11.01
N ILE A 118 -4.06 8.27 -11.63
CA ILE A 118 -4.13 8.06 -13.07
C ILE A 118 -5.21 7.02 -13.33
N SER A 119 -6.18 7.37 -14.16
CA SER A 119 -7.29 6.48 -14.46
C SER A 119 -7.88 6.75 -15.83
N ASP A 120 -8.54 5.73 -16.40
CA ASP A 120 -9.39 5.92 -17.57
C ASP A 120 -10.53 6.92 -17.23
N PRO A 121 -11.09 7.63 -18.24
CA PRO A 121 -12.11 8.66 -18.01
C PRO A 121 -13.31 8.19 -17.16
N ASP A 122 -13.74 6.95 -17.34
CA ASP A 122 -14.92 6.38 -16.66
C ASP A 122 -14.56 5.43 -15.50
N ASN A 123 -13.27 5.21 -15.26
CA ASN A 123 -12.77 4.22 -14.31
C ASN A 123 -11.91 4.86 -13.20
N ALA A 124 -12.43 5.87 -12.52
CA ALA A 124 -11.72 6.53 -11.42
C ALA A 124 -11.22 5.53 -10.35
N VAL A 125 -10.12 5.85 -9.67
CA VAL A 125 -9.65 5.10 -8.49
C VAL A 125 -10.64 5.33 -7.33
N ARG A 126 -11.22 4.25 -6.78
CA ARG A 126 -12.32 4.34 -5.80
C ARG A 126 -11.97 3.73 -4.45
N ASN A 127 -12.74 4.12 -3.43
CA ASN A 127 -12.73 3.50 -2.09
C ASN A 127 -11.35 3.50 -1.41
N ILE A 128 -10.53 4.50 -1.68
CA ILE A 128 -9.22 4.63 -1.03
C ILE A 128 -9.42 5.08 0.41
N THR A 129 -8.77 4.39 1.35
CA THR A 129 -8.61 4.90 2.71
C THR A 129 -7.27 5.62 2.80
N PHE A 130 -7.32 6.94 2.92
CA PHE A 130 -6.14 7.79 3.02
C PHE A 130 -6.11 8.44 4.39
N ALA A 131 -5.27 7.93 5.30
CA ALA A 131 -5.33 8.28 6.72
C ALA A 131 -3.97 8.70 7.30
N LYS A 132 -3.95 9.69 8.21
CA LYS A 132 -2.74 10.04 9.00
C LYS A 132 -1.50 10.36 8.15
N ASN A 133 -1.68 10.84 6.92
CA ASN A 133 -0.57 11.21 6.05
C ASN A 133 -0.27 12.71 6.14
N LYS A 134 0.98 13.08 5.86
CA LYS A 134 1.42 14.47 5.67
C LYS A 134 1.55 14.77 4.19
N LEU A 135 0.83 15.76 3.68
CA LEU A 135 0.83 16.13 2.27
C LEU A 135 1.55 17.46 2.04
N LYS A 136 2.60 17.46 1.21
CA LYS A 136 3.32 18.71 0.86
C LYS A 136 2.61 19.50 -0.23
N ARG A 137 2.04 18.80 -1.22
CA ARG A 137 1.33 19.41 -2.34
C ARG A 137 -0.14 19.04 -2.32
N LYS A 138 -0.94 19.87 -3.00
CA LYS A 138 -2.35 19.53 -3.25
C LYS A 138 -2.41 18.28 -4.13
N PRO A 139 -3.19 17.25 -3.76
CA PRO A 139 -3.36 16.07 -4.60
C PRO A 139 -3.92 16.41 -5.98
N GLN A 140 -3.45 15.71 -7.01
CA GLN A 140 -3.94 15.80 -8.39
C GLN A 140 -4.83 14.58 -8.67
N ILE A 141 -6.08 14.64 -8.21
CA ILE A 141 -7.04 13.53 -8.29
C ILE A 141 -8.34 14.04 -8.93
N LYS A 142 -8.86 13.29 -9.92
CA LYS A 142 -10.05 13.68 -10.68
C LYS A 142 -11.37 13.43 -9.91
N ASP A 143 -11.42 12.42 -9.06
CA ASP A 143 -12.59 12.10 -8.24
C ASP A 143 -12.16 11.46 -6.91
N ILE A 144 -12.57 12.08 -5.79
CA ILE A 144 -12.30 11.59 -4.43
C ILE A 144 -13.59 11.29 -3.65
N LYS A 145 -14.77 11.31 -4.29
CA LYS A 145 -16.06 11.18 -3.58
C LYS A 145 -16.19 9.92 -2.75
N THR A 146 -15.52 8.85 -3.18
CA THR A 146 -15.54 7.54 -2.51
C THR A 146 -14.37 7.35 -1.56
N TRP A 147 -13.46 8.31 -1.45
CA TRP A 147 -12.28 8.19 -0.60
C TRP A 147 -12.62 8.54 0.85
N ILE A 148 -12.07 7.77 1.77
CA ILE A 148 -12.12 8.05 3.20
C ILE A 148 -10.82 8.79 3.55
N ILE A 149 -10.92 10.10 3.72
CA ILE A 149 -9.78 10.98 4.04
C ILE A 149 -9.89 11.41 5.51
N THR A 150 -8.98 10.93 6.37
CA THR A 150 -9.03 11.21 7.81
C THR A 150 -7.67 11.51 8.43
N GLN A 151 -7.61 12.48 9.35
CA GLN A 151 -6.40 12.81 10.13
C GLN A 151 -5.15 13.15 9.27
N ASN A 152 -5.33 13.57 8.02
CA ASN A 152 -4.22 14.02 7.18
C ASN A 152 -3.89 15.48 7.46
N THR A 153 -2.61 15.83 7.45
CA THR A 153 -2.14 17.20 7.66
C THR A 153 -1.42 17.71 6.42
N ARG A 154 -1.61 18.98 6.09
CA ARG A 154 -0.83 19.63 5.04
C ARG A 154 0.46 20.20 5.65
N ILE A 155 1.59 19.98 4.98
CA ILE A 155 2.88 20.55 5.35
C ILE A 155 3.35 21.54 4.28
N HIS A 156 4.08 22.57 4.67
CA HIS A 156 4.52 23.67 3.81
C HIS A 156 5.94 23.45 3.28
#